data_AF-A0A351H6S7-F1
#
_entry.id   AF-A0A351H6S7-F1
#
_cell.length_a   1.000
_cell.length_b   1.000
_cell.length_c   1.000
_cell.angle_alpha   90.00
_cell.angle_beta   90.00
_cell.angle_gamma   90.00
#
_symmetry.space_group_name_H-M   'P 1'
#
loop_
_entity.id
_entity.type
_entity.pdbx_description
1 polymer ?
#
loop_
_entity_poly.entity_id
_entity_poly.type
_entity_poly.pdbx_seq_one_letter_code
_entity_poly.pdbx_strand_id
1 'polypeptide(L)'
;MNEINIKNEILESFTDNPRDVHTCPTRSCTPKWFFVSVSGRNVIISESKAHINSSKLKTNRLLNFNELPEIFKLYLRRKQGESVSREATALTVNQVYWYGIFSELGY
;
A
#
# COMPACT_ATOMS: atom_id res chain seq x y z
N MET A 1 0.41 16.82 8.82
CA MET A 1 1.12 15.52 8.91
C MET A 1 2.23 15.57 7.87
N ASN A 2 3.49 15.33 8.25
CA ASN A 2 4.65 15.58 7.38
C ASN A 2 4.91 14.35 6.51
N GLU A 3 4.92 14.49 5.18
CA GLU A 3 5.15 13.41 4.21
C GLU A 3 6.47 12.67 4.46
N ILE A 4 7.48 13.38 4.95
CA ILE A 4 8.77 12.84 5.35
C ILE A 4 8.61 11.79 6.46
N ASN A 5 7.69 12.01 7.40
CA ASN A 5 7.48 11.09 8.52
C ASN A 5 6.82 9.79 8.05
N ILE A 6 5.80 9.87 7.19
CA ILE A 6 5.10 8.70 6.65
C ILE A 6 6.08 7.84 5.84
N LYS A 7 6.90 8.48 4.99
CA LYS A 7 7.91 7.78 4.20
C LYS A 7 8.91 7.03 5.09
N ASN A 8 9.45 7.70 6.11
CA ASN A 8 10.44 7.11 7.00
C ASN A 8 9.83 5.94 7.78
N GLU A 9 8.61 6.09 8.29
CA GLU A 9 7.92 5.02 9.01
C GLU A 9 7.68 3.79 8.14
N ILE A 10 7.27 3.96 6.89
CA ILE A 10 7.11 2.84 5.94
C ILE A 10 8.47 2.16 5.72
N LEU A 11 9.52 2.95 5.48
CA LEU A 11 10.84 2.38 5.23
C LEU A 11 11.37 1.62 6.45
N GLU A 12 11.32 2.21 7.64
CA GLU A 12 11.77 1.58 8.89
C GLU A 12 10.97 0.32 9.18
N SER A 13 9.63 0.41 9.17
CA SER A 13 8.75 -0.71 9.52
C SER A 13 8.95 -1.95 8.64
N PHE A 14 9.15 -1.76 7.34
CA PHE A 14 9.30 -2.88 6.39
C PHE A 14 10.75 -3.21 6.03
N THR A 15 11.73 -2.43 6.51
CA THR A 15 13.15 -2.83 6.49
C THR A 15 13.43 -3.79 7.65
N ASP A 16 12.97 -3.44 8.86
CA ASP A 16 13.22 -4.23 10.06
C ASP A 16 12.34 -5.47 10.13
N ASN A 17 11.10 -5.36 9.64
CA ASN A 17 10.13 -6.45 9.64
C ASN A 17 9.35 -6.56 8.31
N PRO A 18 10.01 -7.06 7.24
CA PRO A 18 9.33 -7.41 6.00
C PRO A 18 8.22 -8.44 6.26
N ARG A 19 6.98 -8.14 5.88
CA ARG A 19 5.81 -8.94 6.28
C ARG A 19 4.68 -8.89 5.27
N ASP A 20 3.75 -9.82 5.43
CA ASP A 20 2.50 -9.81 4.68
C ASP A 20 1.55 -8.74 5.20
N VAL A 21 0.90 -8.06 4.26
CA VAL A 21 -0.13 -7.04 4.46
C VAL A 21 -1.33 -7.40 3.60
N HIS A 22 -2.53 -6.98 3.98
CA HIS A 22 -3.72 -7.20 3.17
C HIS A 22 -4.21 -5.91 2.50
N THR A 23 -4.86 -6.06 1.34
CA THR A 23 -5.59 -4.95 0.72
C THR A 23 -6.73 -4.49 1.65
N CYS A 24 -7.13 -3.23 1.55
CA CYS A 24 -8.19 -2.67 2.39
C CYS A 24 -9.39 -2.24 1.52
N PRO A 25 -10.17 -3.17 0.92
CA PRO A 25 -11.31 -2.84 0.09
C PRO A 25 -12.45 -2.19 0.91
N THR A 26 -13.19 -1.28 0.30
CA THR A 26 -14.36 -0.60 0.91
C THR A 26 -15.68 -1.27 0.56
N ARG A 27 -15.66 -2.21 -0.39
CA ARG A 27 -16.80 -3.05 -0.76
C ARG A 27 -16.73 -4.38 -0.02
N SER A 28 -17.85 -5.08 0.08
CA SER A 28 -17.93 -6.43 0.62
C SER A 28 -17.20 -7.45 -0.27
N CYS A 29 -15.87 -7.48 -0.17
CA CYS A 29 -15.04 -8.50 -0.79
C CYS A 29 -13.87 -8.87 0.11
N THR A 30 -13.41 -10.11 0.00
CA THR A 30 -12.30 -10.63 0.80
C THR A 30 -11.01 -9.86 0.49
N PRO A 31 -10.36 -9.24 1.49
CA PRO A 31 -9.01 -8.70 1.37
C PRO A 31 -8.03 -9.74 0.81
N LYS A 32 -7.11 -9.30 -0.03
CA LYS A 32 -6.03 -10.15 -0.55
C LYS A 32 -4.73 -9.80 0.12
N TRP A 33 -3.95 -10.81 0.45
CA TRP A 33 -2.63 -10.64 1.05
C TRP A 33 -1.56 -10.36 0.00
N PHE A 34 -0.51 -9.66 0.38
CA PHE A 34 0.69 -9.40 -0.42
C PHE A 34 1.86 -9.16 0.52
N PHE A 35 3.07 -9.49 0.08
CA PHE A 35 4.27 -9.31 0.89
C PHE A 35 4.90 -7.96 0.61
N VAL A 36 5.29 -7.26 1.67
CA VAL A 36 5.95 -5.95 1.62
C VAL A 36 7.38 -6.11 2.13
N SER A 37 8.32 -5.59 1.35
CA SER A 37 9.73 -5.52 1.72
C SER A 37 10.35 -4.22 1.22
N VAL A 38 11.50 -3.86 1.79
CA VAL A 38 12.29 -2.72 1.35
C VAL A 38 13.62 -3.20 0.79
N SER A 39 14.03 -2.65 -0.34
CA SER A 39 15.37 -2.82 -0.89
C SER A 39 15.97 -1.45 -1.16
N GLY A 40 16.93 -1.04 -0.32
CA GLY A 40 17.50 0.30 -0.34
C GLY A 40 16.44 1.36 0.01
N ARG A 41 15.98 2.12 -0.98
CA ARG A 41 14.93 3.15 -0.81
C ARG A 41 13.61 2.80 -1.48
N ASN A 42 13.49 1.59 -2.00
CA ASN A 42 12.33 1.16 -2.77
C ASN A 42 11.48 0.18 -1.95
N VAL A 43 10.17 0.43 -1.89
CA VAL A 43 9.21 -0.53 -1.35
C VAL A 43 8.82 -1.47 -2.48
N ILE A 44 8.97 -2.77 -2.21
CA ILE A 44 8.70 -3.86 -3.15
C ILE A 44 7.51 -4.66 -2.65
N ILE A 45 6.54 -4.84 -3.54
CA ILE A 45 5.36 -5.67 -3.35
C ILE A 45 5.54 -6.96 -4.15
N SER A 46 5.39 -8.09 -3.47
CA SER A 46 5.37 -9.41 -4.11
C SER A 46 4.14 -10.21 -3.65
N GLU A 47 3.98 -11.41 -4.19
CA GLU A 47 2.97 -12.34 -3.69
C GLU A 47 3.19 -12.61 -2.19
N SER A 48 2.10 -12.85 -1.47
CA SER A 48 2.14 -13.18 -0.06
C SER A 48 3.01 -14.42 0.20
N LYS A 49 3.73 -14.41 1.31
CA LYS A 49 4.60 -15.54 1.72
C LYS A 49 3.89 -16.53 2.65
N ALA A 50 2.89 -16.10 3.41
CA ALA A 50 2.23 -16.90 4.44
C ALA A 50 0.76 -17.21 4.13
N HIS A 51 0.10 -16.50 3.20
CA HIS A 51 -1.34 -16.61 3.00
C HIS A 51 -1.74 -17.13 1.63
N ILE A 52 -2.69 -18.09 1.62
CA ILE A 52 -3.24 -18.70 0.39
C ILE A 52 -4.03 -17.68 -0.45
N ASN A 53 -4.78 -16.76 0.19
CA ASN A 53 -5.53 -15.73 -0.52
C ASN A 53 -4.63 -14.53 -0.92
N SER A 54 -3.62 -14.85 -1.72
CA SER A 54 -2.59 -13.92 -2.17
C SER A 54 -3.01 -13.13 -3.42
N SER A 55 -2.52 -11.91 -3.52
CA SER A 55 -2.54 -11.12 -4.75
C SER A 55 -1.64 -11.81 -5.78
N LYS A 56 -2.26 -12.36 -6.83
CA LYS A 56 -1.54 -13.04 -7.92
C LYS A 56 -0.77 -12.00 -8.75
N LEU A 57 0.53 -11.90 -8.51
CA LEU A 57 1.42 -10.91 -9.11
C LEU A 57 2.38 -11.62 -10.07
N LYS A 58 2.23 -11.37 -11.37
CA LYS A 58 3.16 -11.92 -12.38
C LYS A 58 4.59 -11.42 -12.19
N THR A 59 4.74 -10.19 -11.68
CA THR A 59 6.00 -9.54 -11.38
C THR A 59 5.85 -8.70 -10.12
N ASN A 60 6.96 -8.50 -9.41
CA ASN A 60 7.01 -7.60 -8.27
C ASN A 60 6.64 -6.17 -8.69
N ARG A 61 5.93 -5.45 -7.83
CA ARG A 61 5.63 -4.02 -8.02
C ARG A 61 6.57 -3.20 -7.17
N LEU A 62 7.06 -2.11 -7.74
CA LEU A 62 7.81 -1.09 -7.02
C LEU A 62 6.89 0.08 -6.75
N LEU A 63 6.81 0.52 -5.49
CA LEU A 63 6.06 1.71 -5.14
C LEU A 63 6.94 2.95 -5.29
N ASN A 64 6.42 3.96 -5.97
CA ASN A 64 7.12 5.21 -6.20
C ASN A 64 6.75 6.23 -5.13
N PHE A 65 7.71 6.64 -4.31
CA PHE A 65 7.46 7.64 -3.26
C PHE A 65 7.07 9.03 -3.78
N ASN A 66 7.25 9.33 -5.07
CA ASN A 66 6.72 10.56 -5.66
C ASN A 66 5.18 10.57 -5.68
N GLU A 67 4.55 9.39 -5.62
CA GLU A 67 3.09 9.23 -5.54
C GLU A 67 2.57 9.40 -4.12
N LEU A 68 3.43 9.28 -3.09
CA LEU A 68 3.06 9.22 -1.69
C LEU A 68 2.17 10.39 -1.23
N PRO A 69 2.48 11.66 -1.55
CA PRO A 69 1.68 12.80 -1.09
C PRO A 69 0.23 12.71 -1.55
N GLU A 70 0.03 12.49 -2.85
CA GLU A 70 -1.29 12.49 -3.46
C GLU A 70 -2.05 11.21 -3.13
N ILE A 71 -1.41 10.04 -3.14
CA ILE A 71 -2.10 8.80 -2.82
C ILE A 71 -2.52 8.74 -1.35
N PHE A 72 -1.76 9.35 -0.44
CA PHE A 72 -2.14 9.46 0.97
C PHE A 72 -3.34 10.42 1.15
N LYS A 73 -3.38 11.56 0.46
CA LYS A 73 -4.57 12.43 0.45
C LYS A 73 -5.82 11.69 -0.04
N LEU A 74 -5.69 10.91 -1.12
CA LEU A 74 -6.79 10.10 -1.64
C LEU A 74 -7.20 9.01 -0.64
N TYR A 75 -6.26 8.41 0.08
CA TYR A 75 -6.55 7.45 1.16
C TYR A 75 -7.39 8.08 2.29
N LEU A 76 -7.04 9.29 2.74
CA LEU A 76 -7.79 9.99 3.78
C LEU A 76 -9.22 10.33 3.33
N ARG A 77 -9.37 10.88 2.11
CA ARG A 77 -10.68 11.15 1.50
C ARG A 77 -11.51 9.88 1.37
N ARG A 78 -10.88 8.77 0.95
CA ARG A 78 -11.50 7.45 0.88
C ARG A 78 -12.02 6.96 2.24
N LYS A 79 -11.26 7.17 3.32
CA LYS A 79 -11.71 6.84 4.69
C LYS A 79 -12.92 7.65 5.14
N GLN A 80 -13.13 8.84 4.58
CA GLN A 80 -14.31 9.68 4.82
C GLN A 80 -15.52 9.27 3.95
N GLY A 81 -15.39 8.23 3.11
CA GLY A 81 -16.45 7.73 2.26
C GLY A 81 -16.46 8.32 0.84
N GLU A 82 -15.47 9.14 0.47
CA GLU A 82 -15.39 9.69 -0.89
C GLU A 82 -15.02 8.63 -1.93
N SER A 83 -15.64 8.76 -3.12
CA SER A 83 -15.33 7.90 -4.27
C SER A 83 -14.10 8.42 -5.04
N VAL A 84 -12.91 8.01 -4.59
CA VAL A 84 -11.62 8.45 -5.17
C VAL A 84 -11.02 7.50 -6.20
N SER A 85 -11.72 6.40 -6.55
CA SER A 85 -11.14 5.30 -7.33
C SER A 85 -10.61 5.73 -8.70
N ARG A 86 -11.29 6.67 -9.37
CA ARG A 86 -10.86 7.20 -10.68
C ARG A 86 -9.59 8.04 -10.56
N GLU A 87 -9.56 8.95 -9.59
CA GLU A 87 -8.38 9.80 -9.30
C GLU A 87 -7.17 8.94 -8.91
N ALA A 88 -7.36 7.96 -8.03
CA ALA A 88 -6.30 7.07 -7.59
C ALA A 88 -5.72 6.22 -8.74
N THR A 89 -6.59 5.74 -9.63
CA THR A 89 -6.15 4.94 -10.80
C THR A 89 -5.41 5.80 -11.83
N ALA A 90 -5.78 7.07 -11.97
CA ALA A 90 -5.05 8.02 -12.82
C ALA A 90 -3.67 8.36 -12.26
N LEU A 91 -3.53 8.38 -10.92
CA LEU A 91 -2.25 8.59 -10.25
C LEU A 91 -1.34 7.36 -10.34
N THR A 92 -1.86 6.17 -10.01
CA THR A 92 -1.06 4.93 -9.96
C THR A 92 -1.93 3.69 -10.05
N VAL A 93 -1.40 2.65 -10.72
CA VAL A 93 -2.02 1.31 -10.76
C VAL A 93 -1.73 0.48 -9.50
N ASN A 94 -0.92 1.02 -8.57
CA ASN A 94 -0.53 0.37 -7.33
C ASN A 94 -1.29 0.89 -6.09
N GLN A 95 -2.35 1.69 -6.29
CA GLN A 95 -3.15 2.33 -5.25
C GLN A 95 -3.62 1.38 -4.15
N VAL A 96 -3.98 0.14 -4.51
CA VAL A 96 -4.47 -0.86 -3.56
C VAL A 96 -3.41 -1.32 -2.56
N TYR A 97 -2.13 -1.32 -2.96
CA TYR A 97 -1.01 -1.70 -2.10
C TYR A 97 -0.65 -0.55 -1.16
N TRP A 98 -0.66 0.69 -1.66
CA TRP A 98 -0.53 1.87 -0.82
C TRP A 98 -1.59 1.89 0.29
N TYR A 99 -2.86 1.67 -0.07
CA TYR A 99 -3.95 1.65 0.91
C TYR A 99 -3.83 0.52 1.94
N GLY A 100 -3.31 -0.64 1.53
CA GLY A 100 -3.03 -1.74 2.46
C GLY A 100 -1.93 -1.36 3.46
N ILE A 101 -0.82 -0.79 2.96
CA ILE A 101 0.30 -0.33 3.80
C ILE A 101 -0.14 0.75 4.80
N PHE A 102 -0.89 1.74 4.36
CA PHE A 102 -1.40 2.78 5.26
C PHE A 102 -2.31 2.19 6.34
N SER A 103 -3.21 1.29 5.96
CA SER A 103 -4.10 0.62 6.91
C SER A 103 -3.35 -0.23 7.93
N GLU A 104 -2.31 -0.94 7.50
CA GLU A 104 -1.44 -1.77 8.37
C GLU A 104 -0.70 -0.93 9.40
N LEU A 105 -0.22 0.25 9.01
CA LEU A 105 0.49 1.19 9.89
C LEU A 105 -0.46 2.04 10.75
N GLY A 106 -1.78 1.82 10.66
CA GLY A 106 -2.77 2.48 11.52
C GLY A 106 -3.20 3.87 11.08
N TYR A 107 -2.99 4.22 9.81
CA TYR A 107 -3.46 5.49 9.23
C TYR A 107 -4.96 5.51 8.93
#